data_AF-A0A975LJA0-F1
#
_entry.id   AF-A0A975LJA0-F1
#
_cell.length_a   1.000
_cell.length_b   1.000
_cell.length_c   1.000
_cell.angle_alpha   90.00
_cell.angle_beta   90.00
_cell.angle_gamma   90.00
#
_symmetry.space_group_name_H-M   'P 1'
#
loop_
_entity.id
_entity.type
_entity.pdbx_description
1 polymer ?
#
loop_
_entity_poly.entity_id
_entity_poly.type
_entity_poly.pdbx_seq_one_letter_code
_entity_poly.pdbx_strand_id
1 'polypeptide(L)'
;MEVNKIVSAPKKPVEDGKFIFGIYNTPFEEVNMLDAKKIWKFPVPKFIKQLRLAEWEAFQLWDGHFFIMCVVGVSHIARNAITEIFVYDNNKETIIFKDFGLHKKSLLKRENALISSEVNLKTDKVDYRIINDLGNSNTISVEVKCEDFEIYFTGNHQTAIPLCYCMPFAKNRGLYSHKNYVEASGYMKIGDEMINFTKDARMNIDDHKGYYPFRNSYDWVTTSTKIDDDFIGLNLTKNQILNPEKNNENVIWVNGKTGKKLKIDKMG
;
A
#
# COMPACT_ATOMS: atom_id res chain seq x y z
N MET A 1 17.38 -4.62 -17.07
CA MET A 1 16.33 -3.68 -17.47
C MET A 1 16.40 -2.52 -16.50
N GLU A 2 16.58 -1.30 -16.98
CA GLU A 2 16.77 -0.11 -16.16
C GLU A 2 15.50 0.73 -16.15
N VAL A 3 15.08 1.22 -14.98
CA VAL A 3 13.93 2.09 -14.82
C VAL A 3 14.41 3.44 -14.26
N ASN A 4 14.72 4.38 -15.14
CA ASN A 4 15.37 5.65 -14.75
C ASN A 4 14.48 6.88 -14.90
N LYS A 5 13.27 6.76 -15.48
CA LYS A 5 12.38 7.91 -15.74
C LYS A 5 11.02 7.68 -15.10
N ILE A 6 10.51 8.71 -14.43
CA ILE A 6 9.12 8.79 -13.96
C ILE A 6 8.27 9.25 -15.15
N VAL A 7 7.25 8.47 -15.51
CA VAL A 7 6.34 8.74 -16.63
C VAL A 7 4.89 8.46 -16.22
N SER A 8 3.91 8.78 -17.05
CA SER A 8 2.52 8.36 -16.77
C SER A 8 2.39 6.83 -16.85
N ALA A 9 1.58 6.25 -15.97
CA ALA A 9 1.32 4.82 -15.99
C ALA A 9 0.63 4.41 -17.30
N PRO A 10 0.99 3.24 -17.87
CA PRO A 10 0.14 2.61 -18.85
C PRO A 10 -1.18 2.17 -18.19
N LYS A 11 -2.14 1.75 -19.00
CA LYS A 11 -3.44 1.27 -18.50
C LYS A 11 -3.29 0.11 -17.50
N LYS A 12 -2.34 -0.81 -17.76
CA LYS A 12 -2.11 -2.01 -16.96
C LYS A 12 -0.62 -2.26 -16.71
N PRO A 13 -0.23 -2.90 -15.59
CA PRO A 13 1.16 -3.29 -15.35
C PRO A 13 1.61 -4.50 -16.19
N VAL A 14 0.68 -5.17 -16.89
CA VAL A 14 0.95 -6.32 -17.76
C VAL A 14 0.26 -6.12 -19.10
N GLU A 15 1.04 -6.17 -20.18
CA GLU A 15 0.55 -6.14 -21.57
C GLU A 15 1.16 -7.30 -22.36
N ASP A 16 0.37 -7.95 -23.21
CA ASP A 16 0.76 -9.15 -23.98
C ASP A 16 1.40 -10.27 -23.14
N GLY A 17 1.00 -10.35 -21.87
CA GLY A 17 1.52 -11.28 -20.88
C GLY A 17 2.92 -10.93 -20.36
N LYS A 18 3.41 -9.71 -20.57
CA LYS A 18 4.68 -9.20 -20.05
C LYS A 18 4.46 -8.04 -19.09
N PHE A 19 5.23 -8.01 -18.01
CA PHE A 19 5.26 -6.86 -17.11
C PHE A 19 5.86 -5.64 -17.81
N ILE A 20 5.23 -4.49 -17.61
CA ILE A 20 5.75 -3.19 -18.00
C ILE A 20 6.43 -2.57 -16.78
N PHE A 21 7.70 -2.93 -16.59
CA PHE A 21 8.48 -2.41 -15.48
C PHE A 21 8.74 -0.92 -15.64
N GLY A 22 8.54 -0.17 -14.56
CA GLY A 22 8.51 1.28 -14.62
C GLY A 22 8.28 1.95 -13.27
N ILE A 23 8.49 3.26 -13.24
CA ILE A 23 8.08 4.15 -12.15
C ILE A 23 7.15 5.16 -12.78
N TYR A 24 6.02 5.37 -12.13
CA TYR A 24 4.92 6.11 -12.70
C TYR A 24 4.38 7.14 -11.72
N ASN A 25 3.94 8.29 -12.22
CA ASN A 25 3.36 9.38 -11.42
C ASN A 25 1.84 9.47 -11.51
N THR A 26 1.19 8.49 -12.12
CA THR A 26 -0.27 8.36 -12.18
C THR A 26 -0.68 6.95 -11.78
N PRO A 27 -1.89 6.76 -11.24
CA PRO A 27 -2.43 5.42 -10.99
C PRO A 27 -2.57 4.62 -12.28
N PHE A 28 -2.49 3.29 -12.18
CA PHE A 28 -2.94 2.40 -13.25
C PHE A 28 -4.46 2.31 -13.24
N GLU A 29 -5.07 2.16 -14.41
CA GLU A 29 -6.52 1.95 -14.51
C GLU A 29 -6.92 0.55 -14.04
N GLU A 30 -6.07 -0.45 -14.29
CA GLU A 30 -6.31 -1.83 -13.88
C GLU A 30 -5.00 -2.55 -13.52
N VAL A 31 -4.95 -3.12 -12.32
CA VAL A 31 -3.81 -3.85 -11.76
C VAL A 31 -4.10 -5.35 -11.73
N ASN A 32 -4.21 -5.94 -12.91
CA ASN A 32 -4.31 -7.39 -13.08
C ASN A 32 -2.95 -8.01 -13.44
N MET A 33 -2.27 -8.57 -12.45
CA MET A 33 -0.99 -9.27 -12.65
C MET A 33 -1.14 -10.73 -13.11
N LEU A 34 -2.36 -11.29 -13.05
CA LEU A 34 -2.62 -12.68 -13.42
C LEU A 34 -2.46 -12.91 -14.93
N ASP A 35 -2.43 -11.87 -15.76
CA ASP A 35 -2.30 -11.99 -17.21
C ASP A 35 -0.85 -12.31 -17.63
N ALA A 36 0.12 -12.14 -16.71
CA ALA A 36 1.51 -12.41 -17.03
C ALA A 36 1.74 -13.89 -17.38
N LYS A 37 2.52 -14.11 -18.43
CA LYS A 37 2.91 -15.42 -18.97
C LYS A 37 4.33 -15.75 -18.55
N LYS A 38 4.63 -17.02 -18.27
CA LYS A 38 6.00 -17.47 -17.93
C LYS A 38 6.63 -16.63 -16.81
N ILE A 39 5.86 -16.35 -15.75
CA ILE A 39 6.33 -15.69 -14.52
C ILE A 39 7.44 -16.52 -13.86
N TRP A 40 7.29 -17.85 -13.95
CA TRP A 40 8.35 -18.83 -13.70
C TRP A 40 8.87 -19.37 -15.04
N LYS A 41 9.96 -20.15 -15.00
CA LYS A 41 10.63 -20.69 -16.20
C LYS A 41 9.70 -21.53 -17.11
N PHE A 42 8.58 -22.02 -16.59
CA PHE A 42 7.58 -22.82 -17.28
C PHE A 42 6.19 -22.15 -17.20
N PRO A 43 5.29 -22.41 -18.17
CA PRO A 43 3.92 -21.95 -18.10
C PRO A 43 3.21 -22.62 -16.91
N VAL A 44 2.43 -21.85 -16.16
CA VAL A 44 1.62 -22.36 -15.06
C VAL A 44 0.15 -21.91 -15.22
N PRO A 45 -0.81 -22.75 -14.80
CA PRO A 45 -2.23 -22.38 -14.80
C PRO A 45 -2.55 -21.12 -13.98
N LYS A 46 -3.66 -20.45 -14.32
CA LYS A 46 -4.11 -19.21 -13.64
C LYS A 46 -4.34 -19.41 -12.14
N PHE A 47 -4.87 -20.56 -11.72
CA PHE A 47 -5.08 -20.81 -10.29
C PHE A 47 -3.76 -20.83 -9.51
N ILE A 48 -2.68 -21.44 -10.05
CA ILE A 48 -1.36 -21.43 -9.40
C ILE A 48 -0.80 -20.00 -9.30
N LYS A 49 -1.00 -19.17 -10.34
CA LYS A 49 -0.69 -17.74 -10.27
C LYS A 49 -1.42 -17.06 -9.12
N GLN A 50 -2.72 -17.29 -9.00
CA GLN A 50 -3.53 -16.72 -7.93
C GLN A 50 -3.15 -17.21 -6.53
N LEU A 51 -2.60 -18.42 -6.40
CA LEU A 51 -2.07 -18.94 -5.13
C LEU A 51 -0.78 -18.24 -4.68
N ARG A 52 -0.02 -17.71 -5.65
CA ARG A 52 1.32 -17.14 -5.41
C ARG A 52 1.34 -15.62 -5.43
N LEU A 53 0.24 -14.98 -5.79
CA LEU A 53 0.09 -13.54 -5.77
C LEU A 53 -0.20 -13.10 -4.33
N ALA A 54 0.73 -12.33 -3.74
CA ALA A 54 0.48 -11.60 -2.51
C ALA A 54 -0.17 -10.26 -2.88
N GLU A 55 -1.18 -9.85 -2.12
CA GLU A 55 -1.92 -8.60 -2.37
C GLU A 55 -2.26 -7.97 -1.01
N TRP A 56 -2.04 -6.68 -0.83
CA TRP A 56 -2.50 -5.96 0.36
C TRP A 56 -2.76 -4.49 0.05
N GLU A 57 -3.63 -3.89 0.85
CA GLU A 57 -3.81 -2.45 0.96
C GLU A 57 -3.52 -2.09 2.41
N ALA A 58 -2.58 -1.17 2.59
CA ALA A 58 -2.13 -0.69 3.88
C ALA A 58 -2.22 0.84 3.88
N PHE A 59 -2.74 1.38 4.98
CA PHE A 59 -2.85 2.81 5.20
C PHE A 59 -2.23 3.14 6.54
N GLN A 60 -1.43 4.21 6.57
CA GLN A 60 -0.91 4.75 7.82
C GLN A 60 -1.38 6.17 7.99
N LEU A 61 -2.06 6.47 9.09
CA LEU A 61 -2.48 7.82 9.46
C LEU A 61 -1.54 8.37 10.54
N TRP A 62 -1.16 9.63 10.40
CA TRP A 62 -0.37 10.36 11.38
C TRP A 62 -0.88 11.79 11.53
N ASP A 63 -1.05 12.28 12.76
CA ASP A 63 -1.48 13.65 13.05
C ASP A 63 -0.55 14.40 14.03
N GLY A 64 0.59 13.81 14.39
CA GLY A 64 1.53 14.32 15.40
C GLY A 64 1.34 13.71 16.78
N HIS A 65 0.14 13.22 17.10
CA HIS A 65 -0.16 12.55 18.37
C HIS A 65 -0.26 11.04 18.19
N PHE A 66 -1.05 10.59 17.22
CA PHE A 66 -1.25 9.18 16.93
C PHE A 66 -0.57 8.77 15.63
N PHE A 67 -0.01 7.57 15.64
CA PHE A 67 0.30 6.83 14.42
C PHE A 67 -0.60 5.60 14.37
N ILE A 68 -1.33 5.44 13.28
CA ILE A 68 -2.30 4.37 13.11
C ILE A 68 -1.96 3.62 11.84
N MET A 69 -1.89 2.29 11.90
CA MET A 69 -1.74 1.45 10.73
C MET A 69 -2.97 0.55 10.59
N CYS A 70 -3.53 0.50 9.39
CA CYS A 70 -4.59 -0.41 9.01
C CYS A 70 -4.13 -1.18 7.77
N VAL A 71 -4.14 -2.50 7.81
CA VAL A 71 -3.76 -3.38 6.69
C VAL A 71 -4.84 -4.42 6.46
N VAL A 72 -5.16 -4.67 5.19
CA VAL A 72 -5.93 -5.85 4.77
C VAL A 72 -5.34 -6.44 3.51
N GLY A 73 -5.24 -7.77 3.45
CA GLY A 73 -4.66 -8.42 2.28
C GLY A 73 -4.69 -9.93 2.32
N VAL A 74 -4.03 -10.56 1.35
CA VAL A 74 -3.77 -11.99 1.28
C VAL A 74 -2.26 -12.20 1.28
N SER A 75 -1.78 -12.97 2.26
CA SER A 75 -0.40 -13.40 2.27
C SER A 75 -0.20 -14.60 1.32
N HIS A 76 0.97 -14.66 0.69
CA HIS A 76 1.37 -15.77 -0.19
C HIS A 76 1.66 -17.08 0.58
N ILE A 77 1.62 -17.04 1.93
CA ILE A 77 1.81 -18.18 2.83
C ILE A 77 0.45 -18.45 3.49
N ALA A 78 -0.03 -19.70 3.45
CA ALA A 78 -1.29 -20.16 4.05
C ALA A 78 -2.62 -19.72 3.38
N ARG A 79 -2.62 -18.88 2.32
CA ARG A 79 -3.85 -18.43 1.60
C ARG A 79 -4.91 -17.80 2.53
N ASN A 80 -4.49 -17.24 3.65
CA ASN A 80 -5.40 -16.54 4.54
C ASN A 80 -5.49 -15.09 4.13
N ALA A 81 -6.68 -14.51 4.30
CA ALA A 81 -6.78 -13.08 4.39
C ALA A 81 -6.22 -12.65 5.75
N ILE A 82 -5.57 -11.50 5.79
CA ILE A 82 -5.00 -10.92 7.00
C ILE A 82 -5.63 -9.56 7.22
N THR A 83 -5.86 -9.22 8.48
CA THR A 83 -6.10 -7.84 8.93
C THR A 83 -5.08 -7.51 10.00
N GLU A 84 -4.56 -6.30 9.97
CA GLU A 84 -3.72 -5.78 11.04
C GLU A 84 -4.12 -4.34 11.32
N ILE A 85 -4.34 -4.04 12.59
CA ILE A 85 -4.65 -2.70 13.08
C ILE A 85 -3.72 -2.46 14.25
N PHE A 86 -3.04 -1.31 14.28
CA PHE A 86 -2.44 -0.85 15.51
C PHE A 86 -2.49 0.67 15.62
N VAL A 87 -2.55 1.14 16.86
CA VAL A 87 -2.54 2.55 17.23
C VAL A 87 -1.40 2.76 18.21
N TYR A 88 -0.49 3.65 17.85
CA TYR A 88 0.60 4.11 18.67
C TYR A 88 0.32 5.53 19.14
N ASP A 89 0.38 5.74 20.45
CA ASP A 89 0.28 7.04 21.11
C ASP A 89 1.69 7.59 21.30
N ASN A 90 2.03 8.65 20.57
CA ASN A 90 3.36 9.26 20.60
C ASN A 90 3.66 9.98 21.91
N ASN A 91 2.64 10.45 22.63
CA ASN A 91 2.82 11.13 23.92
C ASN A 91 3.12 10.13 25.04
N LYS A 92 2.55 8.93 24.96
CA LYS A 92 2.80 7.83 25.91
C LYS A 92 3.90 6.87 25.45
N GLU A 93 4.40 7.06 24.25
CA GLU A 93 5.39 6.20 23.58
C GLU A 93 5.01 4.71 23.55
N THR A 94 3.72 4.38 23.43
CA THR A 94 3.22 3.01 23.52
C THR A 94 2.13 2.70 22.51
N ILE A 95 2.00 1.40 22.17
CA ILE A 95 0.85 0.89 21.44
C ILE A 95 -0.34 0.83 22.42
N ILE A 96 -1.42 1.52 22.09
CA ILE A 96 -2.65 1.57 22.90
C ILE A 96 -3.76 0.70 22.34
N PHE A 97 -3.66 0.29 21.08
CA PHE A 97 -4.57 -0.66 20.46
C PHE A 97 -3.83 -1.51 19.45
N LYS A 98 -4.12 -2.81 19.43
CA LYS A 98 -3.60 -3.76 18.44
C LYS A 98 -4.60 -4.88 18.20
N ASP A 99 -4.90 -5.13 16.94
CA ASP A 99 -5.65 -6.29 16.50
C ASP A 99 -4.94 -6.95 15.30
N PHE A 100 -4.91 -8.28 15.30
CA PHE A 100 -4.40 -9.06 14.18
C PHE A 100 -5.33 -10.24 13.91
N GLY A 101 -5.80 -10.34 12.67
CA GLY A 101 -6.75 -11.35 12.23
C GLY A 101 -6.19 -12.24 11.13
N LEU A 102 -6.38 -13.55 11.28
CA LEU A 102 -6.23 -14.53 10.20
C LEU A 102 -7.60 -15.05 9.80
N HIS A 103 -7.96 -14.83 8.54
CA HIS A 103 -9.31 -15.05 8.03
C HIS A 103 -9.30 -15.98 6.82
N LYS A 104 -10.42 -16.64 6.55
CA LYS A 104 -10.61 -17.37 5.30
C LYS A 104 -10.54 -16.38 4.12
N LYS A 105 -9.71 -16.65 3.12
CA LYS A 105 -9.59 -15.79 1.92
C LYS A 105 -10.93 -15.52 1.22
N SER A 106 -11.90 -16.42 1.30
CA SER A 106 -13.23 -16.22 0.70
C SER A 106 -14.03 -15.07 1.32
N LEU A 107 -13.65 -14.60 2.51
CA LEU A 107 -14.27 -13.47 3.18
C LEU A 107 -13.75 -12.13 2.67
N LEU A 108 -12.56 -12.12 2.05
CA LEU A 108 -11.98 -10.92 1.46
C LEU A 108 -12.48 -10.75 0.03
N LYS A 109 -13.22 -9.67 -0.20
CA LYS A 109 -13.56 -9.18 -1.53
C LYS A 109 -12.61 -8.04 -1.86
N ARG A 110 -11.96 -8.12 -3.02
CA ARG A 110 -11.01 -7.11 -3.50
C ARG A 110 -11.05 -7.06 -5.02
N GLU A 111 -11.10 -5.85 -5.56
CA GLU A 111 -11.01 -5.60 -6.99
C GLU A 111 -9.59 -5.16 -7.39
N ASN A 112 -9.37 -4.92 -8.68
CA ASN A 112 -8.02 -4.83 -9.24
C ASN A 112 -7.49 -3.40 -9.45
N ALA A 113 -8.12 -2.35 -8.93
CA ALA A 113 -7.68 -0.98 -9.22
C ALA A 113 -8.08 -0.03 -8.11
N LEU A 114 -7.45 1.15 -8.04
CA LEU A 114 -7.89 2.23 -7.15
C LEU A 114 -8.86 3.23 -7.81
N ILE A 115 -9.10 3.11 -9.13
CA ILE A 115 -9.95 4.05 -9.87
C ILE A 115 -11.39 4.08 -9.34
N SER A 116 -11.98 2.92 -9.14
CA SER A 116 -13.32 2.75 -8.59
C SER A 116 -13.39 1.32 -8.09
N SER A 117 -13.09 1.14 -6.81
CA SER A 117 -13.14 -0.18 -6.20
C SER A 117 -13.47 -0.17 -4.72
N GLU A 118 -13.81 -1.36 -4.24
CA GLU A 118 -13.95 -1.63 -2.82
C GLU A 118 -13.11 -2.84 -2.41
N VAL A 119 -12.53 -2.75 -1.22
CA VAL A 119 -12.03 -3.89 -0.47
C VAL A 119 -12.90 -4.08 0.75
N ASN A 120 -13.42 -5.29 0.95
CA ASN A 120 -14.26 -5.59 2.09
C ASN A 120 -13.87 -6.93 2.72
N LEU A 121 -13.74 -6.95 4.05
CA LEU A 121 -13.64 -8.15 4.86
C LEU A 121 -14.52 -7.98 6.09
N LYS A 122 -15.52 -8.85 6.22
CA LYS A 122 -16.43 -8.87 7.35
C LYS A 122 -16.44 -10.21 8.05
N THR A 123 -16.30 -10.16 9.37
CA THR A 123 -16.41 -11.29 10.30
C THR A 123 -17.29 -10.89 11.48
N ASP A 124 -17.43 -11.79 12.46
CA ASP A 124 -18.02 -11.50 13.77
C ASP A 124 -17.16 -10.53 14.60
N LYS A 125 -15.86 -10.43 14.34
CA LYS A 125 -14.89 -9.64 15.13
C LYS A 125 -14.48 -8.32 14.49
N VAL A 126 -14.50 -8.24 13.17
CA VAL A 126 -14.03 -7.09 12.40
C VAL A 126 -14.88 -6.87 11.16
N ASP A 127 -15.28 -5.62 10.93
CA ASP A 127 -15.81 -5.10 9.67
C ASP A 127 -14.77 -4.12 9.10
N TYR A 128 -14.12 -4.50 8.00
CA TYR A 128 -13.05 -3.74 7.37
C TYR A 128 -13.47 -3.40 5.95
N ARG A 129 -13.47 -2.10 5.63
CA ARG A 129 -13.83 -1.58 4.31
C ARG A 129 -12.83 -0.54 3.84
N ILE A 130 -12.46 -0.62 2.57
CA ILE A 130 -11.71 0.42 1.87
C ILE A 130 -12.50 0.79 0.63
N ILE A 131 -12.72 2.07 0.41
CA ILE A 131 -13.41 2.61 -0.75
C ILE A 131 -12.38 3.43 -1.51
N ASN A 132 -12.01 2.95 -2.69
CA ASN A 132 -11.09 3.62 -3.59
C ASN A 132 -11.88 4.31 -4.71
N ASP A 133 -11.85 5.63 -4.76
CA ASP A 133 -12.59 6.42 -5.75
C ASP A 133 -11.68 7.48 -6.40
N LEU A 134 -10.60 7.02 -7.04
CA LEU A 134 -9.70 7.92 -7.77
C LEU A 134 -10.31 8.49 -9.06
N GLY A 135 -11.32 7.81 -9.62
CA GLY A 135 -11.94 8.19 -10.89
C GLY A 135 -12.98 9.31 -10.78
N ASN A 136 -13.57 9.51 -9.60
CA ASN A 136 -14.57 10.55 -9.37
C ASN A 136 -14.12 11.55 -8.30
N SER A 137 -14.12 11.15 -7.02
CA SER A 137 -13.80 12.07 -5.92
C SER A 137 -12.31 12.29 -5.66
N ASN A 138 -11.42 11.47 -6.26
CA ASN A 138 -10.00 11.43 -5.95
C ASN A 138 -9.71 11.15 -4.47
N THR A 139 -10.51 10.27 -3.88
CA THR A 139 -10.36 9.92 -2.47
C THR A 139 -10.14 8.43 -2.25
N ILE A 140 -9.53 8.11 -1.12
CA ILE A 140 -9.52 6.76 -0.57
C ILE A 140 -10.02 6.85 0.87
N SER A 141 -11.07 6.10 1.18
CA SER A 141 -11.65 6.03 2.52
C SER A 141 -11.37 4.67 3.14
N VAL A 142 -11.04 4.65 4.43
CA VAL A 142 -10.85 3.43 5.22
C VAL A 142 -11.81 3.46 6.39
N GLU A 143 -12.57 2.38 6.53
CA GLU A 143 -13.52 2.18 7.62
C GLU A 143 -13.17 0.85 8.30
N VAL A 144 -12.90 0.87 9.59
CA VAL A 144 -12.67 -0.35 10.36
C VAL A 144 -13.44 -0.29 11.66
N LYS A 145 -14.18 -1.36 11.96
CA LYS A 145 -14.93 -1.52 13.20
C LYS A 145 -14.67 -2.88 13.81
N CYS A 146 -14.25 -2.88 15.07
CA CYS A 146 -14.21 -4.02 15.97
C CYS A 146 -14.75 -3.59 17.34
N GLU A 147 -14.81 -4.50 18.31
CA GLU A 147 -15.55 -4.32 19.58
C GLU A 147 -15.35 -2.94 20.23
N ASP A 148 -14.12 -2.61 20.61
CA ASP A 148 -13.76 -1.36 21.31
C ASP A 148 -13.07 -0.32 20.41
N PHE A 149 -13.13 -0.52 19.09
CA PHE A 149 -12.40 0.32 18.15
C PHE A 149 -13.20 0.58 16.88
N GLU A 150 -13.32 1.86 16.54
CA GLU A 150 -13.88 2.30 15.27
C GLU A 150 -12.95 3.35 14.67
N ILE A 151 -12.69 3.26 13.38
CA ILE A 151 -11.97 4.30 12.68
C ILE A 151 -12.58 4.54 11.31
N TYR A 152 -12.68 5.80 10.95
CA TYR A 152 -13.01 6.26 9.61
C TYR A 152 -12.04 7.36 9.23
N PHE A 153 -11.35 7.24 8.11
CA PHE A 153 -10.61 8.36 7.56
C PHE A 153 -10.61 8.33 6.05
N THR A 154 -10.55 9.53 5.47
CA THR A 154 -10.47 9.76 4.03
C THR A 154 -9.21 10.54 3.72
N GLY A 155 -8.39 10.03 2.80
CA GLY A 155 -7.28 10.79 2.22
C GLY A 155 -7.62 11.38 0.85
N ASN A 156 -7.18 12.60 0.61
CA ASN A 156 -7.35 13.30 -0.66
C ASN A 156 -6.14 13.04 -1.57
N HIS A 157 -6.32 12.15 -2.54
CA HIS A 157 -5.26 11.68 -3.43
C HIS A 157 -4.58 12.80 -4.25
N GLN A 158 -5.30 13.90 -4.53
CA GLN A 158 -4.78 15.02 -5.32
C GLN A 158 -3.78 15.90 -4.56
N THR A 159 -3.72 15.79 -3.24
CA THR A 159 -2.82 16.62 -2.42
C THR A 159 -1.35 16.22 -2.56
N ALA A 160 -1.07 15.09 -3.24
CA ALA A 160 0.28 14.66 -3.51
C ALA A 160 0.40 13.87 -4.82
N ILE A 161 1.62 13.90 -5.38
CA ILE A 161 1.96 13.13 -6.57
C ILE A 161 2.23 11.68 -6.14
N PRO A 162 1.42 10.71 -6.57
CA PRO A 162 1.67 9.31 -6.25
C PRO A 162 2.94 8.83 -6.96
N LEU A 163 3.54 7.78 -6.42
CA LEU A 163 4.49 6.95 -7.16
C LEU A 163 3.96 5.53 -7.25
N CYS A 164 3.67 5.11 -8.47
CA CYS A 164 3.35 3.73 -8.78
C CYS A 164 4.58 3.05 -9.36
N TYR A 165 4.87 1.85 -8.88
CA TYR A 165 6.04 1.08 -9.19
C TYR A 165 5.60 -0.22 -9.86
N CYS A 166 6.29 -0.61 -10.92
CA CYS A 166 6.28 -1.99 -11.39
C CYS A 166 7.73 -2.45 -11.47
N MET A 167 8.17 -3.29 -10.52
CA MET A 167 9.59 -3.62 -10.34
C MET A 167 9.89 -5.11 -10.55
N PRO A 168 11.05 -5.45 -11.14
CA PRO A 168 11.37 -6.83 -11.49
C PRO A 168 11.96 -7.63 -10.33
N PHE A 169 11.32 -8.74 -9.95
CA PHE A 169 11.97 -9.84 -9.22
C PHE A 169 12.64 -10.87 -10.14
N ALA A 170 12.24 -10.91 -11.41
CA ALA A 170 12.86 -11.68 -12.48
C ALA A 170 12.46 -11.09 -13.85
N LYS A 171 12.92 -11.70 -14.95
CA LYS A 171 12.66 -11.22 -16.33
C LYS A 171 11.19 -10.90 -16.63
N ASN A 172 10.24 -11.68 -16.11
CA ASN A 172 8.81 -11.42 -16.27
C ASN A 172 8.01 -11.72 -15.00
N ARG A 173 8.59 -11.41 -13.85
CA ARG A 173 7.99 -11.58 -12.54
C ARG A 173 8.17 -10.29 -11.77
N GLY A 174 7.07 -9.64 -11.43
CA GLY A 174 7.09 -8.31 -10.85
C GLY A 174 6.44 -8.20 -9.49
N LEU A 175 6.71 -7.05 -8.87
CA LEU A 175 5.81 -6.39 -7.93
C LEU A 175 5.17 -5.18 -8.60
N TYR A 176 3.98 -4.84 -8.14
CA TYR A 176 3.34 -3.56 -8.31
C TYR A 176 3.17 -2.93 -6.92
N SER A 177 3.43 -1.64 -6.80
CA SER A 177 3.08 -0.88 -5.59
C SER A 177 2.64 0.53 -5.96
N HIS A 178 1.60 1.03 -5.32
CA HIS A 178 1.19 2.43 -5.37
C HIS A 178 1.45 3.04 -4.00
N LYS A 179 2.34 4.03 -3.97
CA LYS A 179 2.60 4.84 -2.79
C LYS A 179 2.10 6.25 -2.99
N ASN A 180 1.46 6.82 -1.98
CA ASN A 180 1.16 8.24 -1.94
C ASN A 180 1.18 8.75 -0.50
N TYR A 181 1.38 10.05 -0.32
CA TYR A 181 1.43 10.73 0.97
C TYR A 181 0.51 11.93 0.94
N VAL A 182 -0.69 11.81 1.50
CA VAL A 182 -1.80 12.74 1.24
C VAL A 182 -2.34 13.37 2.52
N GLU A 183 -2.99 14.52 2.39
CA GLU A 183 -3.83 15.07 3.47
C GLU A 183 -4.98 14.10 3.76
N ALA A 184 -5.32 13.95 5.03
CA ALA A 184 -6.41 13.10 5.47
C ALA A 184 -7.23 13.78 6.56
N SER A 185 -8.45 13.28 6.74
CA SER A 185 -9.35 13.70 7.82
C SER A 185 -10.29 12.56 8.19
N GLY A 186 -10.84 12.59 9.39
CA GLY A 186 -11.70 11.50 9.87
C GLY A 186 -11.79 11.48 11.39
N TYR A 187 -12.05 10.30 11.94
CA TYR A 187 -12.09 10.07 13.37
C TYR A 187 -11.64 8.66 13.73
N MET A 188 -11.25 8.50 14.98
CA MET A 188 -11.06 7.23 15.65
C MET A 188 -11.83 7.25 16.96
N LYS A 189 -12.41 6.12 17.34
CA LYS A 189 -13.02 5.87 18.63
C LYS A 189 -12.35 4.67 19.28
N ILE A 190 -11.88 4.83 20.52
CA ILE A 190 -11.34 3.74 21.34
C ILE A 190 -12.09 3.73 22.67
N GLY A 191 -12.81 2.64 22.96
CA GLY A 191 -13.75 2.61 24.08
C GLY A 191 -14.80 3.72 23.93
N ASP A 192 -14.86 4.66 24.88
CA ASP A 192 -15.76 5.81 24.85
C ASP A 192 -15.11 7.10 24.32
N GLU A 193 -13.79 7.11 24.10
CA GLU A 193 -13.06 8.29 23.66
C GLU A 193 -13.15 8.45 22.14
N MET A 194 -13.54 9.63 21.67
CA MET A 194 -13.57 10.01 20.25
C MET A 194 -12.48 11.03 19.96
N ILE A 195 -11.66 10.73 18.96
CA ILE A 195 -10.54 11.55 18.49
C ILE A 195 -10.82 11.93 17.04
N ASN A 196 -10.75 13.22 16.73
CA ASN A 196 -10.98 13.72 15.37
C ASN A 196 -9.66 14.08 14.70
N PHE A 197 -9.47 13.58 13.48
CA PHE A 197 -8.35 13.94 12.62
C PHE A 197 -8.77 15.06 11.69
N THR A 198 -8.05 16.17 11.75
CA THR A 198 -8.29 17.34 10.91
C THR A 198 -7.32 17.37 9.73
N LYS A 199 -7.38 18.43 8.91
CA LYS A 199 -6.54 18.61 7.71
C LYS A 199 -5.03 18.54 7.92
N ASP A 200 -4.54 18.61 9.16
CA ASP A 200 -3.11 18.46 9.48
C ASP A 200 -2.69 16.98 9.53
N ALA A 201 -3.65 16.06 9.57
CA ALA A 201 -3.38 14.63 9.50
C ALA A 201 -2.94 14.22 8.09
N ARG A 202 -2.09 13.20 8.04
CA ARG A 202 -1.44 12.71 6.82
C ARG A 202 -1.62 11.22 6.72
N MET A 203 -1.94 10.77 5.51
CA MET A 203 -2.15 9.36 5.20
C MET A 203 -1.10 8.90 4.19
N ASN A 204 -0.35 7.88 4.56
CA ASN A 204 0.41 7.08 3.62
C ASN A 204 -0.50 6.00 3.04
N ILE A 205 -0.47 5.88 1.72
CA ILE A 205 -1.20 4.86 0.95
C ILE A 205 -0.19 3.84 0.47
N ASP A 206 -0.50 2.55 0.63
CA ASP A 206 0.24 1.43 0.07
C ASP A 206 -0.70 0.35 -0.47
N ASP A 207 -1.01 0.43 -1.76
CA ASP A 207 -1.63 -0.67 -2.51
C ASP A 207 -0.54 -1.49 -3.18
N HIS A 208 -0.48 -2.79 -2.88
CA HIS A 208 0.63 -3.63 -3.28
C HIS A 208 0.16 -4.99 -3.81
N LYS A 209 0.82 -5.45 -4.88
CA LYS A 209 0.63 -6.78 -5.46
C LYS A 209 1.96 -7.35 -5.91
N GLY A 210 2.25 -8.62 -5.60
CA GLY A 210 3.59 -9.15 -5.85
C GLY A 210 3.67 -10.65 -6.08
N TYR A 211 4.40 -11.04 -7.11
CA TYR A 211 4.93 -12.40 -7.25
C TYR A 211 6.27 -12.52 -6.57
N TYR A 212 6.23 -12.45 -5.25
CA TYR A 212 7.42 -12.55 -4.43
C TYR A 212 8.16 -13.89 -4.63
N PRO A 213 9.48 -13.92 -4.34
CA PRO A 213 10.23 -15.16 -4.15
C PRO A 213 9.54 -16.13 -3.17
N PHE A 214 10.05 -17.36 -3.06
CA PHE A 214 9.47 -18.28 -2.07
C PHE A 214 9.91 -17.93 -0.64
N ARG A 215 11.18 -17.54 -0.48
CA ARG A 215 11.73 -16.98 0.75
C ARG A 215 11.76 -15.47 0.61
N ASN A 216 10.83 -14.82 1.29
CA ASN A 216 10.71 -13.36 1.28
C ASN A 216 11.62 -12.77 2.33
N SER A 217 12.32 -11.71 1.95
CA SER A 217 13.08 -10.86 2.86
C SER A 217 12.93 -9.43 2.36
N TYR A 218 12.46 -8.55 3.24
CA TYR A 218 12.37 -7.14 2.97
C TYR A 218 12.47 -6.35 4.27
N ASP A 219 13.13 -5.20 4.19
CA ASP A 219 13.04 -4.14 5.18
C ASP A 219 12.14 -3.05 4.58
N TRP A 220 11.24 -2.52 5.39
CA TRP A 220 10.33 -1.47 4.96
C TRP A 220 10.10 -0.48 6.08
N VAL A 221 10.17 0.80 5.74
CA VAL A 221 9.88 1.92 6.63
C VAL A 221 9.02 2.90 5.85
N THR A 222 7.87 3.24 6.41
CA THR A 222 7.04 4.34 5.96
C THR A 222 6.78 5.25 7.14
N THR A 223 6.85 6.57 6.94
CA THR A 223 6.58 7.52 8.02
C THR A 223 6.20 8.88 7.45
N SER A 224 5.62 9.68 8.33
CA SER A 224 5.11 11.01 8.07
C SER A 224 5.50 11.89 9.24
N THR A 225 5.93 13.12 8.96
CA THR A 225 6.18 14.09 10.02
C THR A 225 6.01 15.51 9.49
N LYS A 226 6.04 16.48 10.40
CA LYS A 226 6.11 17.90 10.09
C LYS A 226 7.45 18.43 10.62
N ILE A 227 8.23 19.04 9.73
CA ILE A 227 9.48 19.71 10.06
C ILE A 227 9.28 21.19 9.73
N ASP A 228 9.34 22.05 10.74
CA ASP A 228 8.93 23.45 10.64
C ASP A 228 7.51 23.58 10.07
N ASP A 229 7.36 24.14 8.87
CA ASP A 229 6.08 24.26 8.15
C ASP A 229 5.90 23.20 7.05
N ASP A 230 6.91 22.36 6.79
CA ASP A 230 6.90 21.37 5.73
C ASP A 230 6.41 20.01 6.23
N PHE A 231 5.48 19.43 5.47
CA PHE A 231 5.02 18.07 5.64
C PHE A 231 5.91 17.11 4.87
N ILE A 232 6.54 16.18 5.59
CA ILE A 232 7.48 15.21 5.04
C ILE A 232 6.86 13.83 5.07
N GLY A 233 6.77 13.19 3.91
CA GLY A 233 6.45 11.78 3.77
C GLY A 233 7.69 11.00 3.35
N LEU A 234 7.88 9.79 3.87
CA LEU A 234 9.02 8.94 3.54
C LEU A 234 8.54 7.51 3.33
N ASN A 235 8.93 6.90 2.21
CA ASN A 235 8.83 5.46 2.01
C ASN A 235 10.22 4.92 1.63
N LEU A 236 10.71 3.92 2.37
CA LEU A 236 11.96 3.23 2.14
C LEU A 236 11.72 1.73 2.13
N THR A 237 12.24 1.06 1.11
CA THR A 237 12.11 -0.38 0.94
C THR A 237 13.45 -0.96 0.48
N LYS A 238 13.90 -2.00 1.15
CA LYS A 238 15.00 -2.86 0.70
C LYS A 238 14.43 -4.25 0.54
N ASN A 239 14.27 -4.70 -0.69
CA ASN A 239 13.71 -6.03 -0.99
C ASN A 239 14.52 -6.73 -2.09
N GLN A 240 14.04 -7.87 -2.56
CA GLN A 240 14.75 -8.77 -3.48
C GLN A 240 14.61 -8.40 -4.97
N ILE A 241 14.17 -7.18 -5.31
CA ILE A 241 14.13 -6.68 -6.68
C ILE A 241 15.52 -6.64 -7.33
N LEU A 242 15.56 -6.88 -8.64
CA LEU A 242 16.78 -6.85 -9.43
C LEU A 242 17.28 -5.41 -9.58
N ASN A 243 18.57 -5.19 -9.38
CA ASN A 243 19.24 -3.88 -9.45
C ASN A 243 18.59 -2.85 -8.50
N PRO A 244 18.55 -3.11 -7.17
CA PRO A 244 17.83 -2.29 -6.18
C PRO A 244 18.33 -0.84 -6.09
N GLU A 245 19.56 -0.57 -6.50
CA GLU A 245 20.11 0.78 -6.62
C GLU A 245 19.39 1.63 -7.68
N LYS A 246 18.76 0.98 -8.67
CA LYS A 246 17.97 1.62 -9.73
C LYS A 246 16.47 1.36 -9.57
N ASN A 247 16.11 0.14 -9.22
CA ASN A 247 14.74 -0.32 -9.10
C ASN A 247 14.42 -0.39 -7.62
N ASN A 248 13.86 0.68 -7.04
CA ASN A 248 13.39 0.70 -5.66
C ASN A 248 12.17 1.60 -5.54
N GLU A 249 11.49 1.47 -4.40
CA GLU A 249 10.30 2.23 -4.05
C GLU A 249 10.65 3.43 -3.15
N ASN A 250 11.93 3.82 -3.07
CA ASN A 250 12.41 4.78 -2.07
C ASN A 250 12.17 6.22 -2.51
N VAL A 251 11.45 6.98 -1.70
CA VAL A 251 11.02 8.33 -2.02
C VAL A 251 10.81 9.16 -0.75
N ILE A 252 11.13 10.45 -0.87
CA ILE A 252 10.68 11.50 0.05
C ILE A 252 9.67 12.39 -0.67
N TRP A 253 8.54 12.64 -0.03
CA TRP A 253 7.61 13.71 -0.39
C TRP A 253 7.84 14.92 0.53
N VAL A 254 7.81 16.11 -0.05
CA VAL A 254 7.83 17.38 0.67
C VAL A 254 6.60 18.17 0.21
N ASN A 255 5.66 18.42 1.12
CA ASN A 255 4.37 19.05 0.84
C ASN A 255 3.65 18.41 -0.36
N GLY A 256 3.58 17.07 -0.35
CA GLY A 256 2.94 16.27 -1.41
C GLY A 256 3.69 16.22 -2.75
N LYS A 257 4.75 17.01 -2.93
CA LYS A 257 5.59 16.93 -4.12
C LYS A 257 6.67 15.88 -3.92
N THR A 258 6.94 15.10 -4.96
CA THR A 258 8.05 14.14 -4.96
C THR A 258 9.37 14.91 -4.91
N GLY A 259 9.99 14.95 -3.73
CA GLY A 259 11.19 15.74 -3.47
C GLY A 259 12.44 15.11 -4.09
N LYS A 260 12.65 13.80 -3.85
CA LYS A 260 13.81 13.07 -4.42
C LYS A 260 13.58 11.56 -4.36
N LYS A 261 13.91 10.85 -5.46
CA LYS A 261 14.10 9.40 -5.42
C LYS A 261 15.44 9.08 -4.76
N LEU A 262 15.42 8.23 -3.74
CA LEU A 262 16.62 7.88 -3.00
C LEU A 262 17.29 6.64 -3.63
N LYS A 263 18.60 6.67 -3.74
CA LYS A 263 19.39 5.52 -4.18
C LYS A 263 19.76 4.70 -2.96
N ILE A 264 19.79 3.38 -3.12
CA ILE A 264 20.41 2.50 -2.15
C ILE A 264 21.90 2.49 -2.52
N ASP A 265 22.70 3.25 -1.80
CA ASP A 265 24.15 3.11 -1.89
C ASP A 265 24.53 1.74 -1.34
N LYS A 266 25.53 1.09 -1.95
CA LYS A 266 26.09 -0.14 -1.40
C LYS A 266 26.63 0.19 -0.01
N MET A 267 25.85 -0.09 1.03
CA MET A 267 26.41 -0.28 2.37
C MET A 267 27.41 -1.44 2.23
N GLY A 268 28.68 -1.13 2.49
CA GLY A 268 29.79 -2.08 2.45
C GLY A 268 29.60 -3.23 3.43
#